data_AF-A0A380FA54-F1
#
_entry.id   AF-A0A380FA54-F1
#
_cell.length_a   1.000
_cell.length_b   1.000
_cell.length_c   1.000
_cell.angle_alpha   90.00
_cell.angle_beta   90.00
_cell.angle_gamma   90.00
#
_symmetry.space_group_name_H-M   'P 1'
#
loop_
_entity.id
_entity.type
_entity.pdbx_description
1 polymer ?
#
loop_
_entity_poly.entity_id
_entity_poly.type
_entity_poly.pdbx_seq_one_letter_code
_entity_poly.pdbx_strand_id
1 'polypeptide(L)' 'MNIEQLEQHLNIDANAYTETSLAALNYYMQRFMFTVPFENIDVQNGVAISVNLETIYNKVVNHKTWRFLL' A
#
# COMPACT_ATOMS: atom_id res chain seq x y z
N MET A 1 8.85 4.04 -7.98
CA MET A 1 7.75 4.31 -7.01
C MET A 1 7.46 5.80 -7.00
N ASN A 2 6.18 6.19 -7.09
CA ASN A 2 5.74 7.58 -6.93
C ASN A 2 5.00 7.70 -5.60
N ILE A 3 5.50 8.55 -4.69
CA ILE A 3 4.93 8.71 -3.36
C ILE A 3 3.57 9.41 -3.41
N GLU A 4 3.39 10.42 -4.26
CA GLU A 4 2.10 11.13 -4.38
C GLU A 4 0.99 10.19 -4.84
N GLN A 5 1.28 9.28 -5.78
CA GLN A 5 0.32 8.26 -6.22
C GLN A 5 0.01 7.24 -5.12
N LEU A 6 1.01 6.84 -4.32
CA LEU A 6 0.79 6.00 -3.15
C LEU A 6 -0.11 6.70 -2.14
N GLU A 7 0.17 7.96 -1.82
CA GLU A 7 -0.63 8.76 -0.89
C GLU A 7 -2.07 8.94 -1.39
N GLN A 8 -2.26 9.18 -2.69
CA GLN A 8 -3.58 9.20 -3.31
C GLN A 8 -4.31 7.87 -3.17
N HIS A 9 -3.62 6.74 -3.43
CA HIS A 9 -4.21 5.40 -3.28
C HIS A 9 -4.61 5.09 -1.83
N LEU A 10 -3.76 5.45 -0.87
CA LEU A 10 -4.03 5.31 0.56
C LEU A 10 -5.01 6.39 1.09
N ASN A 11 -5.39 7.34 0.23
CA ASN A 11 -6.21 8.49 0.55
C ASN A 11 -5.66 9.24 1.79
N ILE A 12 -4.36 9.54 1.72
CA ILE A 12 -3.59 10.32 2.69
C ILE A 12 -3.69 11.80 2.33
N ASP A 13 -4.09 12.62 3.29
CA ASP A 13 -3.81 14.05 3.26
C ASP A 13 -2.36 14.32 3.68
N ALA A 14 -1.52 14.70 2.72
CA ALA A 14 -0.10 15.00 2.94
C ALA A 14 0.14 16.23 3.84
N ASN A 15 -0.88 17.07 4.05
CA ASN A 15 -0.79 18.24 4.93
C ASN A 15 -1.26 17.95 6.36
N ALA A 16 -1.79 16.75 6.62
CA ALA A 16 -2.26 16.37 7.96
C ALA A 16 -1.15 16.38 9.01
N TYR A 17 0.10 16.11 8.58
CA TYR A 17 1.28 16.13 9.42
C TYR A 17 2.47 16.73 8.66
N THR A 18 3.02 17.84 9.15
CA THR A 18 4.17 18.52 8.55
C THR A 18 5.51 18.06 9.09
N GLU A 19 5.50 17.22 10.14
CA GLU A 19 6.69 16.74 10.84
C GLU A 19 6.62 15.23 11.07
N THR A 20 7.79 14.59 11.04
CA THR A 20 7.94 13.17 11.37
C THR A 20 7.62 12.93 12.84
N SER A 21 6.53 12.21 13.10
CA SER A 21 6.07 11.92 14.46
C SER A 21 5.42 10.54 14.55
N LEU A 22 5.27 10.02 15.77
CA LEU A 22 4.52 8.79 16.02
C LEU A 22 3.06 8.92 15.54
N ALA A 23 2.47 10.11 15.67
CA ALA A 23 1.12 10.39 15.18
C ALA A 23 1.05 10.28 13.65
N ALA A 24 2.02 10.85 12.94
CA ALA A 24 2.12 10.73 11.48
C ALA A 24 2.28 9.26 11.06
N LEU A 25 3.17 8.49 11.72
CA LEU A 25 3.33 7.07 11.43
C LEU A 25 2.02 6.28 11.63
N ASN A 26 1.37 6.47 12.78
CA ASN A 26 0.10 5.79 13.08
C ASN A 26 -1.00 6.14 12.07
N TYR A 27 -1.04 7.40 11.63
CA TYR A 27 -1.96 7.83 10.57
C TYR A 27 -1.70 7.08 9.27
N TYR A 28 -0.46 7.06 8.77
CA TYR A 28 -0.10 6.33 7.55
C TYR A 28 -0.42 4.83 7.68
N MET A 29 -0.14 4.21 8.84
CA MET A 29 -0.48 2.81 9.10
C MET A 29 -1.99 2.56 9.06
N GLN A 30 -2.80 3.42 9.67
CA GLN A 30 -4.27 3.30 9.62
C GLN A 30 -4.79 3.44 8.20
N ARG A 31 -4.29 4.43 7.44
CA ARG A 31 -4.64 4.61 6.03
C ARG A 31 -4.36 3.35 5.22
N PHE A 32 -3.16 2.78 5.39
CA PHE A 32 -2.78 1.52 4.78
C PHE A 32 -3.72 0.36 5.11
N MET A 33 -4.05 0.15 6.38
CA MET A 33 -4.95 -0.94 6.80
C MET A 33 -6.37 -0.79 6.25
N PHE A 34 -6.85 0.45 6.04
CA PHE A 34 -8.18 0.69 5.49
C PHE A 34 -8.25 0.55 3.97
N THR A 35 -7.16 0.79 3.26
CA THR A 35 -7.16 0.82 1.79
C THR A 35 -6.54 -0.43 1.16
N VAL A 36 -5.60 -1.09 1.83
CA VAL A 36 -4.90 -2.28 1.29
C VAL A 36 -5.41 -3.52 2.01
N PRO A 37 -6.25 -4.36 1.38
CA PRO A 37 -6.77 -5.56 2.00
C PRO A 37 -5.68 -6.61 2.16
N PHE A 38 -5.83 -7.39 3.22
CA PHE A 38 -5.09 -8.61 3.43
C PHE A 38 -5.78 -9.75 2.67
N GLU A 39 -5.08 -10.41 1.75
CA GLU A 39 -5.68 -11.41 0.85
C GLU A 39 -4.72 -12.55 0.52
N ASN A 40 -5.05 -13.53 -0.33
CA ASN A 40 -4.10 -14.61 -0.67
C ASN A 40 -4.36 -15.19 -2.07
N ILE A 41 -4.90 -14.39 -2.98
CA ILE A 41 -5.41 -14.87 -4.26
C ILE A 41 -4.27 -15.28 -5.18
N ASP A 42 -3.12 -14.60 -5.12
CA ASP A 42 -1.96 -14.97 -5.94
C ASP A 42 -1.41 -16.37 -5.59
N VAL A 43 -1.25 -16.69 -4.29
CA VAL A 43 -0.81 -18.04 -3.87
C VAL A 43 -1.83 -19.10 -4.29
N GLN A 44 -3.13 -18.83 -4.11
CA GLN A 44 -4.19 -19.76 -4.52
C GLN A 44 -4.21 -20.01 -6.03
N ASN A 45 -3.78 -19.04 -6.82
CA ASN A 45 -3.64 -19.17 -8.28
C ASN A 45 -2.26 -19.66 -8.73
N GLY A 46 -1.36 -20.04 -7.81
CA GLY A 46 0.00 -20.48 -8.14
C GLY A 46 0.90 -19.37 -8.69
N VAL A 47 0.53 -18.10 -8.48
CA VAL A 47 1.34 -16.94 -8.86
C VAL A 47 2.42 -16.74 -7.80
N ALA A 48 3.68 -16.67 -8.22
CA ALA A 48 4.80 -16.44 -7.32
C ALA A 48 4.72 -15.07 -6.65
N ILE A 49 5.03 -15.02 -5.35
CA ILE A 49 5.10 -13.76 -4.60
C ILE A 49 6.44 -13.08 -4.89
N SER A 50 6.37 -11.79 -5.20
CA SER A 50 7.54 -10.95 -5.42
C SER A 50 7.77 -10.02 -4.23
N VAL A 51 9.01 -9.96 -3.76
CA VAL A 51 9.48 -8.97 -2.78
C VAL A 51 10.11 -7.74 -3.43
N ASN A 52 10.10 -7.66 -4.76
CA ASN A 52 10.61 -6.51 -5.49
C ASN A 52 9.70 -5.30 -5.28
N LEU A 53 10.29 -4.17 -4.88
CA LEU A 53 9.56 -2.94 -4.55
C LEU A 53 8.68 -2.44 -5.70
N GLU A 54 9.16 -2.51 -6.95
CA GLU A 54 8.41 -2.02 -8.11
C GLU A 54 7.23 -2.94 -8.44
N THR A 55 7.42 -4.26 -8.31
CA THR A 55 6.32 -5.22 -8.42
C THR A 55 5.26 -4.99 -7.34
N ILE A 56 5.68 -4.81 -6.09
CA ILE A 56 4.77 -4.52 -4.96
C ILE A 56 4.04 -3.21 -5.19
N TYR A 57 4.76 -2.14 -5.56
CA TYR A 57 4.18 -0.84 -5.81
C TYR A 57 3.12 -0.88 -6.92
N ASN A 58 3.45 -1.50 -8.06
CA ASN A 58 2.51 -1.65 -9.17
C ASN A 58 1.29 -2.46 -8.76
N LYS A 59 1.49 -3.50 -7.96
CA LYS A 59 0.44 -4.38 -7.48
C LYS A 59 -0.51 -3.69 -6.49
N VAL A 60 0.02 -2.86 -5.59
CA VAL A 60 -0.79 -2.10 -4.61
C VAL A 60 -1.45 -0.89 -5.27
N VAL A 61 -0.69 -0.06 -5.99
CA VAL A 61 -1.15 1.26 -6.46
C VAL A 61 -1.85 1.19 -7.82
N ASN A 62 -1.34 0.39 -8.76
CA ASN A 62 -1.79 0.40 -10.16
C ASN A 62 -2.80 -0.71 -10.48
N HIS A 63 -2.77 -1.83 -9.76
CA HIS A 63 -3.70 -2.95 -9.95
C HIS A 63 -4.82 -2.92 -8.90
N LYS A 64 -6.05 -2.59 -9.31
CA LYS A 64 -7.24 -2.68 -8.44
C LYS A 64 -7.65 -4.10 -8.06
N THR A 65 -7.05 -5.11 -8.68
CA THR A 65 -7.11 -6.48 -8.15
C THR A 65 -6.20 -6.52 -6.95
N TRP A 66 -6.83 -6.38 -5.78
CA TRP A 66 -6.32 -6.81 -4.48
C TRP A 66 -5.48 -8.07 -4.69
N ARG A 67 -4.16 -7.93 -4.67
CA ARG A 67 -3.23 -9.03 -4.86
C ARG A 67 -2.19 -8.87 -3.74
N PHE A 68 -1.84 -9.95 -3.07
CA PHE A 68 -1.26 -9.96 -1.72
C PHE A 68 0.15 -9.38 -1.50
N LEU A 69 0.44 -8.99 -0.25
CA LEU A 69 1.70 -8.42 0.25
C LEU A 69 2.52 -9.37 1.15
N LEU A 70 2.27 -10.68 1.15
CA LEU A 70 3.13 -11.71 1.76
C LEU A 70 3.26 -12.94 0.87
#